data_AF-A0A951N672-F1
#
_entry.id   AF-A0A951N672-F1
#
_cell.length_a   1.000
_cell.length_b   1.000
_cell.length_c   1.000
_cell.angle_alpha   90.00
_cell.angle_beta   90.00
_cell.angle_gamma   90.00
#
_symmetry.space_group_name_H-M   'P 1'
#
loop_
_entity.id
_entity.type
_entity.pdbx_description
1 polymer ?
#
loop_
_entity_poly.entity_id
_entity_poly.type
_entity_poly.pdbx_seq_one_letter_code
_entity_poly.pdbx_strand_id
1 'polypeptide(L)'
;MEKKNRYTCKSCGGSIITIDRDEGVTPMFLRCRATSGCRGEMVSSMYRGVTGTPTFEWRKPTEVEYSRMQPEMKQHIDMGGLDIYPIQGNVTDRPKITRDITFGEDKSTLGHSLIGDNPRADELEAFVVDCVKKNMGLEAIITALNERGDLTDNEWTATIFGLGHYCARIGR
;
A
#
# COMPACT_ATOMS: atom_id res chain seq x y z
N MET A 1 -16.07 21.89 -15.98
CA MET A 1 -16.10 21.93 -14.50
C MET A 1 -15.92 20.50 -14.02
N GLU A 2 -14.93 20.23 -13.19
CA GLU A 2 -14.68 18.88 -12.67
C GLU A 2 -15.88 18.43 -11.81
N LYS A 3 -16.49 17.28 -12.13
CA LYS A 3 -17.62 16.73 -11.37
C LYS A 3 -17.06 15.87 -10.24
N LYS A 4 -17.44 16.18 -8.99
CA LYS A 4 -17.04 15.42 -7.81
C LYS A 4 -18.21 14.62 -7.25
N ASN A 5 -17.92 13.40 -6.80
CA ASN A 5 -18.90 12.52 -6.17
C ASN A 5 -18.36 11.99 -4.84
N ARG A 6 -19.25 11.69 -3.89
CA ARG A 6 -18.89 11.02 -2.64
C ARG A 6 -19.50 9.63 -2.66
N TYR A 7 -18.70 8.62 -2.35
CA TYR A 7 -19.18 7.27 -2.10
C TYR A 7 -19.01 6.95 -0.63
N THR A 8 -20.07 6.47 0.02
CA THR A 8 -20.06 6.10 1.44
C THR A 8 -20.39 4.63 1.60
N CYS A 9 -19.52 3.89 2.30
CA CYS A 9 -19.69 2.47 2.58
C CYS A 9 -20.81 2.24 3.60
N LYS A 10 -21.79 1.40 3.27
CA LYS A 10 -22.87 1.00 4.19
C LYS A 10 -22.39 0.18 5.38
N SER A 11 -21.27 -0.53 5.24
CA SER A 11 -20.79 -1.47 6.27
C SER A 11 -19.83 -0.83 7.27
N CYS A 12 -18.80 -0.11 6.80
CA CYS A 12 -17.80 0.51 7.69
C CYS A 12 -18.00 2.02 7.91
N GLY A 13 -18.94 2.65 7.19
CA GLY A 13 -19.14 4.10 7.24
C GLY A 13 -18.05 4.94 6.56
N GLY A 14 -16.94 4.33 6.14
CA GLY A 14 -15.86 5.02 5.43
C GLY A 14 -16.35 5.62 4.10
N SER A 15 -15.75 6.74 3.69
CA SER A 15 -16.10 7.42 2.44
C SER A 15 -14.87 7.75 1.59
N ILE A 16 -15.08 7.83 0.28
CA ILE A 16 -14.09 8.33 -0.69
C ILE A 16 -14.72 9.47 -1.49
N ILE A 17 -13.88 10.36 -2.02
CA ILE A 17 -14.29 11.41 -2.95
C ILE A 17 -13.67 11.07 -4.31
N THR A 18 -14.51 11.00 -5.34
CA THR A 18 -14.10 10.77 -6.72
C THR A 18 -14.18 12.05 -7.53
N ILE A 19 -13.42 12.12 -8.61
CA ILE A 19 -13.49 13.18 -9.63
C ILE A 19 -13.60 12.56 -11.02
N ASP A 20 -14.44 13.14 -11.88
CA ASP A 20 -14.59 12.68 -13.27
C ASP A 20 -13.56 13.40 -14.14
N ARG A 21 -12.61 12.65 -14.73
CA ARG A 21 -11.57 13.17 -15.63
C ARG A 21 -12.00 13.13 -17.10
N ASP A 22 -12.81 12.14 -17.44
CA ASP A 22 -13.37 11.94 -18.78
C ASP A 22 -14.90 11.93 -18.72
N GLU A 23 -15.54 12.13 -19.88
CA GLU A 23 -16.97 11.92 -20.03
C GLU A 23 -17.31 10.43 -20.17
N GLY A 24 -18.32 9.99 -19.43
CA GLY A 24 -18.81 8.60 -19.48
C GLY A 24 -19.75 8.26 -18.32
N VAL A 25 -20.05 6.98 -18.18
CA VAL A 25 -20.96 6.46 -17.15
C VAL A 25 -20.19 5.98 -15.93
N THR A 26 -20.54 6.49 -14.75
CA THR A 26 -20.03 6.03 -13.45
C THR A 26 -21.10 5.19 -12.73
N PRO A 27 -20.71 4.10 -12.04
CA PRO A 27 -21.65 3.24 -11.35
C PRO A 27 -22.21 3.89 -10.07
N MET A 28 -23.48 3.60 -9.75
CA MET A 28 -24.11 4.06 -8.50
C MET A 28 -23.55 3.35 -7.26
N PHE A 29 -23.08 2.10 -7.44
CA PHE A 29 -22.59 1.22 -6.37
C PHE A 29 -21.17 0.75 -6.67
N LEU A 30 -20.34 0.62 -5.64
CA LEU A 30 -18.98 0.06 -5.76
C LEU A 30 -18.54 -0.68 -4.49
N ARG A 31 -17.57 -1.59 -4.59
CA ARG A 31 -16.96 -2.24 -3.42
C ARG A 31 -16.20 -1.24 -2.57
N CYS A 32 -16.17 -1.44 -1.25
CA CYS A 32 -15.48 -0.55 -0.32
C CYS A 32 -14.00 -0.37 -0.68
N ARG A 33 -13.60 0.89 -0.86
CA ARG A 33 -12.21 1.32 -1.08
C ARG A 33 -11.68 2.21 0.04
N ALA A 34 -12.52 2.56 1.02
CA ALA A 34 -12.15 3.45 2.13
C ALA A 34 -11.39 2.72 3.25
N THR A 35 -11.65 1.43 3.46
CA THR A 35 -11.08 0.66 4.58
C THR A 35 -10.51 -0.65 4.06
N SER A 36 -9.22 -0.89 4.33
CA SER A 36 -8.54 -2.13 3.93
C SER A 36 -9.28 -3.35 4.51
N GLY A 37 -9.50 -4.38 3.68
CA GLY A 37 -10.20 -5.61 4.05
C GLY A 37 -11.74 -5.50 4.14
N CYS A 38 -12.32 -4.31 4.04
CA CYS A 38 -13.78 -4.16 4.07
C CYS A 38 -14.40 -4.66 2.75
N ARG A 39 -15.39 -5.56 2.85
CA ARG A 39 -16.15 -6.10 1.70
C ARG A 39 -17.51 -5.42 1.49
N GLY A 40 -17.76 -4.31 2.19
CA GLY A 40 -19.01 -3.57 2.10
C GLY A 40 -19.24 -2.92 0.73
N GLU A 41 -20.49 -2.54 0.48
CA GLU A 41 -20.89 -1.74 -0.68
C GLU A 41 -20.88 -0.25 -0.33
N MET A 42 -20.33 0.58 -1.22
CA MET A 42 -20.43 2.03 -1.17
C MET A 42 -21.47 2.55 -2.14
N VAL A 43 -22.20 3.58 -1.71
CA VAL A 43 -23.27 4.22 -2.51
C VAL A 43 -22.88 5.65 -2.84
N SER A 44 -23.13 6.04 -4.08
CA SER A 44 -22.97 7.41 -4.58
C SER A 44 -23.92 8.40 -3.89
N SER A 45 -23.42 9.61 -3.62
CA SER A 45 -24.22 10.77 -3.21
C SER A 45 -24.87 11.51 -4.40
N MET A 46 -24.83 10.93 -5.61
CA MET A 46 -25.39 11.49 -6.84
C MET A 46 -24.91 12.93 -7.12
N TYR A 47 -23.62 13.20 -6.87
CA TYR A 47 -22.96 14.50 -7.13
C TYR A 47 -23.51 15.70 -6.31
N ARG A 48 -24.36 15.45 -5.30
CA ARG A 48 -24.99 16.53 -4.52
C ARG A 48 -24.04 17.11 -3.47
N GLY A 49 -23.63 18.36 -3.66
CA GLY A 49 -22.94 19.16 -2.64
C GLY A 49 -21.60 18.60 -2.15
N VAL A 50 -20.87 17.89 -3.03
CA VAL A 50 -19.64 17.19 -2.62
C VAL A 50 -18.47 18.17 -2.52
N THR A 51 -17.96 18.34 -1.30
CA THR A 51 -16.74 19.10 -0.99
C THR A 51 -15.60 18.17 -0.55
N GLY A 52 -14.36 18.66 -0.65
CA GLY A 52 -13.14 17.96 -0.23
C GLY A 52 -12.20 17.58 -1.37
N THR A 53 -11.09 16.96 -0.99
CA THR A 53 -10.02 16.51 -1.89
C THR A 53 -10.35 15.13 -2.45
N PRO A 54 -10.46 14.98 -3.78
CA PRO A 54 -10.61 13.67 -4.41
C PRO A 54 -9.43 12.76 -4.10
N THR A 55 -9.70 11.50 -3.80
CA THR A 55 -8.70 10.45 -3.61
C THR A 55 -8.73 9.41 -4.72
N PHE A 56 -9.77 9.45 -5.55
CA PHE A 56 -9.96 8.57 -6.70
C PHE A 56 -10.43 9.39 -7.91
N GLU A 57 -10.19 8.87 -9.10
CA GLU A 57 -10.63 9.46 -10.35
C GLU A 57 -11.32 8.44 -11.25
N TRP A 58 -12.35 8.90 -11.97
CA TRP A 58 -13.01 8.17 -13.04
C TRP A 58 -12.42 8.61 -14.37
N ARG A 59 -11.86 7.67 -15.14
CA ARG A 59 -11.29 7.92 -16.45
C ARG A 59 -11.44 6.72 -17.37
N LYS A 60 -11.22 6.94 -18.66
CA LYS A 60 -11.06 5.85 -19.62
C LYS A 60 -9.74 5.11 -19.32
N PRO A 61 -9.72 3.77 -19.40
CA PRO A 61 -8.48 3.03 -19.31
C PRO A 61 -7.57 3.36 -20.49
N THR A 62 -6.26 3.28 -20.26
CA THR A 62 -5.29 3.21 -21.36
C THR A 62 -5.44 1.89 -22.12
N GLU A 63 -4.94 1.81 -23.35
CA GLU A 63 -4.98 0.57 -24.14
C GLU A 63 -4.38 -0.63 -23.39
N VAL A 64 -3.26 -0.40 -22.68
CA VAL A 64 -2.57 -1.44 -21.90
C VAL A 64 -3.42 -1.87 -20.70
N GLU A 65 -4.06 -0.94 -20.00
CA GLU A 65 -4.97 -1.27 -18.89
C GLU A 65 -6.20 -2.02 -19.40
N TYR A 66 -6.82 -1.52 -20.47
CA TYR A 66 -7.99 -2.10 -21.10
C TYR A 66 -7.73 -3.54 -21.55
N SER A 67 -6.60 -3.80 -22.22
CA SER A 67 -6.24 -5.16 -22.68
C SER A 67 -6.20 -6.20 -21.56
N ARG A 68 -5.84 -5.79 -20.33
CA ARG A 68 -5.71 -6.63 -19.12
C ARG A 68 -7.01 -6.76 -18.32
N MET A 69 -8.06 -6.01 -18.67
CA MET A 69 -9.35 -6.07 -17.98
C MET A 69 -10.09 -7.40 -18.24
N GLN A 70 -10.93 -7.77 -17.28
CA GLN A 70 -11.87 -8.87 -17.43
C GLN A 70 -12.92 -8.53 -18.52
N PRO A 71 -13.48 -9.53 -19.23
CA PRO A 71 -14.43 -9.31 -20.32
C PRO A 71 -15.63 -8.42 -19.95
N GLU A 72 -16.17 -8.59 -18.74
CA GLU A 72 -17.32 -7.81 -18.25
C GLU A 72 -16.97 -6.33 -18.10
N MET A 73 -15.76 -6.04 -17.62
CA MET A 73 -15.29 -4.66 -17.48
C MET A 73 -15.03 -4.03 -18.85
N LYS A 74 -14.45 -4.78 -19.80
CA LYS A 74 -14.29 -4.33 -21.19
C LYS A 74 -15.64 -3.94 -21.79
N GLN A 75 -16.65 -4.80 -21.65
CA GLN A 75 -18.01 -4.52 -22.12
C GLN A 75 -18.58 -3.24 -21.50
N HIS A 76 -18.40 -3.02 -20.19
CA HIS A 76 -18.80 -1.76 -19.53
C HIS A 76 -18.12 -0.54 -20.15
N ILE A 77 -16.81 -0.60 -20.39
CA ILE A 77 -16.06 0.48 -21.05
C ILE A 77 -16.53 0.70 -22.50
N ASP A 78 -16.78 -0.37 -23.26
CA ASP A 78 -17.27 -0.30 -24.64
C ASP A 78 -18.65 0.35 -24.76
N MET A 79 -19.47 0.22 -23.71
CA MET A 79 -20.78 0.90 -23.59
C MET A 79 -20.67 2.35 -23.09
N GLY A 80 -19.46 2.92 -23.01
CA GLY A 80 -19.20 4.29 -22.56
C GLY A 80 -18.99 4.43 -21.05
N GLY A 81 -18.74 3.32 -20.35
CA GLY A 81 -18.39 3.30 -18.94
C GLY A 81 -16.99 3.84 -18.66
N LEU A 82 -16.77 4.27 -17.41
CA LEU A 82 -15.46 4.66 -16.88
C LEU A 82 -14.97 3.64 -15.83
N ASP A 83 -13.66 3.58 -15.63
CA ASP A 83 -13.03 2.84 -14.52
C ASP A 83 -12.48 3.80 -13.45
N ILE A 84 -12.31 3.30 -12.24
CA ILE A 84 -11.88 4.05 -11.05
C ILE A 84 -10.45 3.71 -10.65
N TYR A 85 -9.63 4.76 -10.55
CA TYR A 85 -8.22 4.66 -10.19
C TYR A 85 -7.94 5.48 -8.92
N PRO A 86 -7.04 5.04 -8.04
CA PRO A 86 -6.53 5.91 -6.99
C PRO A 86 -5.78 7.07 -7.63
N ILE A 87 -6.03 8.30 -7.18
CA ILE A 87 -5.20 9.43 -7.58
C ILE A 87 -3.85 9.21 -6.93
N GLN A 88 -2.83 8.98 -7.75
CA GLN A 88 -1.46 9.00 -7.27
C GLN A 88 -1.19 10.42 -6.81
N GLY A 89 -1.15 10.63 -5.49
CA GLY A 89 -0.73 11.92 -4.95
C GLY A 89 0.63 12.25 -5.55
N ASN A 90 0.82 13.50 -5.99
CA ASN A 90 2.18 13.98 -6.22
C ASN A 90 2.93 13.71 -4.92
N VAL A 91 3.94 12.83 -4.98
CA VAL A 91 4.76 12.41 -3.84
C VAL A 91 5.47 13.62 -3.19
N THR A 92 5.38 14.80 -3.80
CA THR A 92 5.89 16.08 -3.31
C THR A 92 5.28 16.55 -1.99
N ASP A 93 4.05 16.12 -1.65
CA ASP A 93 3.40 16.46 -0.35
C ASP A 93 3.58 15.38 0.72
N ARG A 94 4.31 14.30 0.42
CA ARG A 94 4.82 13.45 1.49
C ARG A 94 5.79 14.34 2.27
N PRO A 95 5.60 14.58 3.59
CA PRO A 95 6.59 15.31 4.34
C PRO A 95 7.92 14.62 4.06
N LYS A 96 8.87 15.37 3.48
CA LYS A 96 10.25 14.91 3.41
C LYS A 96 10.57 14.63 4.86
N ILE A 97 10.66 13.35 5.21
CA ILE A 97 11.40 12.94 6.40
C ILE A 97 12.82 13.33 6.02
N THR A 98 13.16 14.61 6.20
CA THR A 98 14.53 15.05 6.19
C THR A 98 15.17 14.18 7.25
N ARG A 99 16.11 13.35 6.83
CA ARG A 99 16.93 12.53 7.72
C ARG A 99 17.90 13.43 8.48
N ASP A 100 17.40 14.51 9.06
CA ASP A 100 18.03 15.16 10.20
C ASP A 100 17.62 14.38 11.46
N ILE A 101 17.81 13.06 11.41
CA ILE A 101 18.15 12.33 12.62
C ILE A 101 19.62 12.64 12.78
N THR A 102 19.92 13.78 13.40
CA THR A 102 21.17 13.89 14.13
C THR A 102 21.13 12.77 15.15
N PHE A 103 21.92 11.72 14.90
CA PHE A 103 22.31 10.80 15.96
C PHE A 103 23.11 11.65 16.93
N GLY A 104 22.40 12.27 17.88
CA GLY A 104 23.02 12.89 19.03
C GLY A 104 23.81 11.79 19.72
N GLU A 105 25.13 11.95 19.73
CA GLU A 105 26.03 11.18 20.58
C GLU A 105 25.79 11.58 22.04
N ASP A 106 24.58 11.34 22.57
CA ASP A 106 24.34 11.50 23.99
C ASP A 106 24.76 10.21 24.70
N LYS A 107 26.08 10.11 24.92
CA LYS A 107 26.67 9.17 25.87
C LYS A 107 26.58 9.78 27.26
N SER A 108 25.39 9.91 27.82
CA SER A 108 25.31 10.12 29.26
C SER A 108 24.00 9.62 29.86
N THR A 109 24.16 8.73 30.84
CA THR A 109 23.17 8.36 31.86
C THR A 109 21.88 7.71 31.39
N LEU A 110 21.93 6.38 31.25
CA LEU A 110 20.96 5.49 31.90
C LEU A 110 21.60 4.11 32.01
N GLY A 111 22.11 3.82 33.21
CA GLY A 111 22.50 2.49 33.59
C GLY A 111 21.27 1.61 33.68
N HIS A 112 21.14 0.66 32.77
CA HIS A 112 20.77 -0.71 33.08
C HIS A 112 21.22 -1.60 31.92
N SER A 113 22.28 -2.33 32.23
CA SER A 113 22.90 -3.39 31.44
C SER A 113 21.88 -4.48 31.12
N LEU A 114 21.36 -4.51 29.89
CA LEU A 114 20.92 -5.71 29.18
C LEU A 114 20.92 -5.40 27.67
N ILE A 115 22.07 -5.56 27.01
CA ILE A 115 22.30 -6.00 25.62
C ILE A 115 23.83 -5.90 25.48
N GLY A 116 24.48 -7.04 25.69
CA GLY A 116 25.89 -7.23 25.33
C GLY A 116 25.98 -7.39 23.82
N ASP A 117 27.05 -6.79 23.27
CA ASP A 117 27.71 -7.03 21.99
C ASP A 117 26.88 -7.07 20.70
N ASN A 118 27.42 -6.36 19.70
CA ASN A 118 26.94 -6.37 18.32
C ASN A 118 27.00 -7.83 17.81
N PRO A 119 25.87 -8.49 17.54
CA PRO A 119 25.87 -9.90 17.16
C PRO A 119 26.71 -10.09 15.89
N ARG A 120 27.49 -11.18 15.86
CA ARG A 120 28.25 -11.54 14.67
C ARG A 120 27.26 -11.89 13.55
N ALA A 121 27.67 -11.75 12.29
CA ALA A 121 26.77 -11.90 11.14
C ALA A 121 26.03 -13.26 11.12
N ASP A 122 26.67 -14.31 11.63
CA ASP A 122 26.13 -15.65 11.81
C ASP A 122 25.02 -15.74 12.87
N GLU A 123 25.08 -14.91 13.92
CA GLU A 123 24.03 -14.83 14.95
C GLU A 123 22.79 -14.07 14.43
N LEU A 124 22.99 -13.05 13.59
CA LEU A 124 21.88 -12.34 12.93
C LEU A 124 21.14 -13.24 11.95
N GLU A 125 21.88 -14.05 11.19
CA GLU A 125 21.33 -15.01 10.24
C GLU A 125 20.46 -16.06 10.95
N ALA A 126 20.96 -16.63 12.06
CA ALA A 126 20.21 -17.58 12.88
C ALA A 126 18.90 -16.96 13.44
N PHE A 127 18.95 -15.72 13.90
CA PHE A 127 17.78 -15.00 14.43
C PHE A 127 16.74 -14.70 13.34
N VAL A 128 17.16 -14.25 12.16
CA VAL A 128 16.26 -13.99 11.03
C VAL A 128 15.61 -15.30 10.57
N VAL A 129 16.39 -16.39 10.47
CA VAL A 129 15.86 -17.71 10.08
C VAL A 129 14.86 -18.24 11.11
N ASP A 130 15.11 -18.09 12.41
CA ASP A 130 14.18 -18.51 13.47
C ASP A 130 12.91 -17.65 13.51
N CYS A 131 13.04 -16.32 13.40
CA CYS A 131 11.89 -15.41 13.35
C CYS A 131 11.02 -15.67 12.11
N VAL A 132 11.66 -15.89 10.96
CA VAL A 132 10.99 -16.30 9.73
C VAL A 132 10.26 -17.62 9.96
N LYS A 133 10.93 -18.69 10.39
CA LYS A 133 10.29 -19.99 10.65
C LYS A 133 9.07 -19.91 11.58
N LYS A 134 9.13 -19.05 12.60
CA LYS A 134 8.04 -18.90 13.58
C LYS A 134 6.85 -18.10 13.08
N ASN A 135 7.04 -17.14 12.16
CA ASN A 135 5.99 -16.18 11.77
C ASN A 135 5.58 -16.28 10.29
N MET A 136 6.42 -16.82 9.43
CA MET A 136 6.22 -16.93 7.98
C MET A 136 6.80 -18.27 7.53
N GLY A 137 5.96 -19.25 7.19
CA GLY A 137 6.43 -20.55 6.73
C GLY A 137 7.57 -20.40 5.72
N LEU A 138 8.77 -20.92 6.04
CA LEU A 138 10.03 -20.70 5.33
C LEU A 138 9.88 -20.88 3.80
N GLU A 139 9.04 -21.84 3.41
CA GLU A 139 8.65 -22.15 2.04
C GLU A 139 8.05 -20.96 1.28
N ALA A 140 7.26 -20.10 1.93
CA ALA A 140 6.64 -18.94 1.29
C ALA A 140 7.66 -17.85 0.94
N ILE A 141 8.71 -17.71 1.76
CA ILE A 141 9.78 -16.75 1.51
C ILE A 141 10.74 -17.28 0.46
N ILE A 142 11.11 -18.56 0.51
CA ILE A 142 11.92 -19.20 -0.54
C ILE A 142 11.20 -19.13 -1.89
N THR A 143 9.89 -19.37 -1.91
CA THR A 143 9.07 -19.22 -3.13
C THR A 143 9.06 -17.76 -3.63
N ALA A 144 8.81 -16.79 -2.75
CA ALA A 144 8.81 -15.37 -3.13
C ALA A 144 10.18 -14.84 -3.58
N LEU A 145 11.28 -15.42 -3.08
CA LEU A 145 12.65 -15.09 -3.50
C LEU A 145 12.98 -15.75 -4.84
N ASN A 146 12.59 -17.01 -5.04
CA ASN A 146 12.77 -17.72 -6.30
C ASN A 146 11.94 -17.12 -7.46
N GLU A 147 10.75 -16.58 -7.17
CA GLU A 147 9.91 -15.91 -8.16
C GLU A 147 10.46 -14.56 -8.64
N ARG A 148 11.43 -13.97 -7.91
CA ARG A 148 11.96 -12.63 -8.23
C ARG A 148 13.18 -12.62 -9.17
N GLY A 149 13.73 -13.78 -9.52
CA GLY A 149 14.94 -13.88 -10.35
C GLY A 149 16.18 -13.30 -9.67
N ASP A 150 17.37 -13.56 -10.24
CA ASP A 150 18.70 -13.28 -9.67
C ASP A 150 18.80 -11.90 -9.00
N LEU A 151 18.69 -11.88 -7.68
CA LEU A 151 19.06 -10.73 -6.87
C LEU A 151 20.58 -10.66 -6.76
N THR A 152 21.13 -9.47 -6.92
CA THR A 152 22.55 -9.23 -6.64
C THR A 152 22.83 -9.36 -5.14
N ASP A 153 24.08 -9.66 -4.75
CA ASP A 153 24.48 -9.84 -3.33
C ASP A 153 24.09 -8.65 -2.43
N ASN A 154 24.04 -7.44 -2.99
CA ASN A 154 23.64 -6.23 -2.29
C ASN A 154 22.11 -6.16 -2.05
N GLU A 155 21.31 -6.65 -2.98
CA GLU A 155 19.85 -6.70 -2.86
C GLU A 155 19.40 -7.79 -1.90
N TRP A 156 20.13 -8.91 -1.87
CA TRP A 156 20.00 -9.95 -0.84
C TRP A 156 20.22 -9.39 0.56
N THR A 157 21.35 -8.71 0.74
CA THR A 157 21.73 -8.11 2.03
C THR A 157 20.66 -7.11 2.50
N ALA A 158 20.22 -6.20 1.63
CA ALA A 158 19.18 -5.22 1.98
C ALA A 158 17.84 -5.87 2.37
N THR A 159 17.45 -6.96 1.70
CA THR A 159 16.23 -7.70 1.99
C THR A 159 16.29 -8.39 3.34
N ILE A 160 17.43 -9.01 3.68
CA ILE A 160 17.65 -9.66 4.97
C ILE A 160 17.64 -8.63 6.12
N PHE A 161 18.33 -7.50 5.95
CA PHE A 161 18.31 -6.43 6.96
C PHE A 161 16.90 -5.84 7.17
N GLY A 162 16.14 -5.65 6.08
CA GLY A 162 14.75 -5.20 6.15
C GLY A 162 13.84 -6.16 6.94
N LEU A 163 13.98 -7.46 6.69
CA LEU A 163 13.25 -8.51 7.41
C LEU A 163 13.68 -8.60 8.88
N GLY A 164 14.97 -8.44 9.18
CA GLY A 164 15.48 -8.40 10.56
C GLY A 164 14.89 -7.25 11.37
N HIS A 165 14.82 -6.05 10.81
CA HIS A 165 14.17 -4.90 11.45
C HIS A 165 12.66 -5.09 11.64
N TYR A 166 11.99 -5.72 10.67
CA TYR A 166 10.57 -6.06 10.80
C TYR A 166 10.36 -7.03 11.97
N CYS A 167 11.11 -8.12 12.02
CA CYS A 167 11.10 -9.12 13.09
C CYS A 167 11.36 -8.52 14.49
N ALA A 168 12.38 -7.67 14.63
CA ALA A 168 12.72 -7.02 15.90
C ALA A 168 11.62 -6.07 16.41
N ARG A 169 10.71 -5.63 15.51
CA ARG A 169 9.57 -4.77 15.84
C ARG A 169 8.33 -5.54 16.27
N ILE A 170 8.14 -6.76 15.78
CA ILE A 170 6.99 -7.63 16.15
C ILE A 170 7.27 -8.43 17.42
N GLY A 171 8.54 -8.70 17.73
CA GLY A 171 8.97 -9.40 18.93
C GLY A 171 9.00 -8.54 20.21
N ARG A 172 8.46 -7.32 20.19
CA ARG A 172 8.30 -6.45 21.37
C ARG A 172 6.83 -6.25 21.71
#